data_AF-A0A8T7ASU0-F1
#
_entry.id   AF-A0A8T7ASU0-F1
#
_cell.length_a   1.000
_cell.length_b   1.000
_cell.length_c   1.000
_cell.angle_alpha   90.00
_cell.angle_beta   90.00
_cell.angle_gamma   90.00
#
_symmetry.space_group_name_H-M   'P 1'
#
loop_
_entity.id
_entity.type
_entity.pdbx_description
1 polymer ?
#
loop_
_entity_poly.entity_id
_entity_poly.type
_entity_poly.pdbx_seq_one_letter_code
_entity_poly.pdbx_strand_id
1 'polypeptide(L)'
;MKHVSTTLTLWITWMLAMSGSALADDGNHHNHTHSHCKNNGVTTHNHNHGGRHHHKACDGSGPGGTTGGEYAVGTTQYFFNDSTDTPMPAIVYYPKALADMSEIPAGVTFPATIFMQGGNVDGARYSWLEELATHGYIVVIPDINPVPTPNTDGSGTNPNTKLTSVDVLDRTVVNLHDFAIAPGSEIEGRFDGQIAISGHSLGAVMAIMSVDEQACLEASGAIGRCPPLYMRHPSIVALWMIGGHFENPNGPPDTRPINKPVDFPIYTISGSEDGHSTRDEILTTYNRYEEPKIFYEIAGANHLNWTDYLHPQDDIAKDLPATIEKEVQLVTTLGAVRSFLDCELKADQDACSAIPSSIPTL
;
A
#
# COMPACT_ATOMS: atom_id res chain seq x y z
N MET A 1 41.86 1.92 2.65
CA MET A 1 40.80 2.17 3.65
C MET A 1 39.84 3.17 3.01
N LYS A 2 38.62 2.72 2.69
CA LYS A 2 37.64 3.52 1.94
C LYS A 2 37.04 4.56 2.89
N HIS A 3 37.02 5.82 2.47
CA HIS A 3 36.22 6.87 3.09
C HIS A 3 34.75 6.46 2.99
N VAL A 4 34.17 6.01 4.10
CA VAL A 4 32.71 5.96 4.25
C VAL A 4 32.26 7.41 4.33
N SER A 5 31.47 7.84 3.35
CA SER A 5 31.04 9.23 3.19
C SER A 5 30.22 9.69 4.38
N THR A 6 30.52 10.89 4.90
CA THR A 6 29.77 11.59 5.95
C THR A 6 28.29 11.83 5.60
N THR A 7 27.91 11.69 4.33
CA THR A 7 26.52 11.77 3.85
C THR A 7 25.64 10.63 4.39
N LEU A 8 26.21 9.45 4.66
CA LEU A 8 25.45 8.27 5.10
C LEU A 8 24.95 8.39 6.55
N THR A 9 25.73 9.03 7.42
CA THR A 9 25.40 9.21 8.83
C THR A 9 24.22 10.16 9.04
N LEU A 10 24.07 11.18 8.18
CA LEU A 10 22.97 12.15 8.24
C LEU A 10 21.61 11.56 7.86
N TRP A 11 21.59 10.59 6.92
CA TRP A 11 20.39 9.87 6.50
C TRP A 11 19.78 9.04 7.65
N ILE A 12 20.63 8.30 8.38
CA ILE A 12 20.23 7.46 9.52
C ILE A 12 19.60 8.31 10.63
N THR A 13 20.20 9.46 10.97
CA THR A 13 19.70 10.32 12.05
C THR A 13 18.34 10.95 11.73
N TRP A 14 18.04 11.25 10.47
CA TRP A 14 16.76 11.84 10.10
C TRP A 14 15.63 10.81 9.99
N MET A 15 15.87 9.63 9.41
CA MET A 15 14.86 8.56 9.43
C MET A 15 14.57 8.09 10.85
N LEU A 16 15.59 8.05 11.70
CA LEU A 16 15.41 7.82 13.13
C LEU A 16 14.74 9.01 13.85
N ALA A 17 14.80 10.23 13.31
CA ALA A 17 14.07 11.39 13.83
C ALA A 17 12.60 11.43 13.34
N MET A 18 12.29 10.87 12.18
CA MET A 18 10.92 10.57 11.77
C MET A 18 10.32 9.48 12.65
N SER A 19 11.12 8.54 13.12
CA SER A 19 10.65 7.45 13.99
C SER A 19 10.81 7.69 15.50
N GLY A 20 11.53 8.74 15.90
CA GLY A 20 12.04 8.94 17.26
C GLY A 20 11.37 10.10 17.98
N SER A 21 10.11 9.95 18.34
CA SER A 21 9.40 10.84 19.28
C SER A 21 8.31 10.07 20.03
N ALA A 22 8.68 9.03 20.80
CA ALA A 22 7.72 8.35 21.69
C ALA A 22 8.41 7.84 22.97
N LEU A 23 8.14 8.53 24.08
CA LEU A 23 8.29 8.00 25.44
C LEU A 23 6.95 8.21 26.15
N ALA A 24 6.09 7.20 26.11
CA ALA A 24 5.09 6.90 27.14
C ALA A 24 4.47 5.52 26.89
N ASP A 25 4.46 4.73 27.95
CA ASP A 25 3.76 3.45 28.12
C ASP A 25 2.24 3.65 28.03
N ASP A 26 1.50 2.69 27.46
CA ASP A 26 0.18 2.22 27.95
C ASP A 26 -0.64 1.37 26.96
N GLY A 27 -1.17 0.26 27.50
CA GLY A 27 -2.61 0.01 27.56
C GLY A 27 -3.38 -0.41 26.29
N ASN A 28 -3.46 -1.73 26.07
CA ASN A 28 -4.28 -2.35 25.02
C ASN A 28 -5.80 -2.16 25.27
N HIS A 29 -6.50 -1.44 24.38
CA HIS A 29 -7.96 -1.36 24.33
C HIS A 29 -8.46 -1.56 22.89
N HIS A 30 -8.98 -2.75 22.60
CA HIS A 30 -9.78 -3.01 21.39
C HIS A 30 -11.26 -2.72 21.66
N ASN A 31 -11.84 -1.79 20.90
CA ASN A 31 -13.29 -1.64 20.75
C ASN A 31 -13.66 -2.01 19.32
N HIS A 32 -14.44 -3.07 19.15
CA HIS A 32 -15.07 -3.42 17.88
C HIS A 32 -16.39 -2.67 17.73
N THR A 33 -16.52 -1.83 16.72
CA THR A 33 -17.80 -1.28 16.26
C THR A 33 -18.30 -2.10 15.08
N HIS A 34 -19.39 -2.84 15.26
CA HIS A 34 -20.12 -3.48 14.17
C HIS A 34 -21.12 -2.48 13.55
N SER A 35 -21.00 -2.20 12.25
CA SER A 35 -22.05 -1.54 11.47
C SER A 35 -22.96 -2.60 10.83
N HIS A 36 -24.26 -2.50 11.08
CA HIS A 36 -25.27 -3.37 10.45
C HIS A 36 -25.95 -2.63 9.28
N CYS A 37 -25.75 -3.11 8.06
CA CYS A 37 -26.59 -2.74 6.92
C CYS A 37 -27.90 -3.53 6.94
N LYS A 38 -29.03 -2.83 7.07
CA LYS A 38 -30.38 -3.39 6.84
C LYS A 38 -30.76 -3.21 5.38
N ASN A 39 -30.90 -4.30 4.64
CA ASN A 39 -31.49 -4.28 3.30
C ASN A 39 -33.02 -4.27 3.38
N ASN A 40 -33.65 -3.23 2.81
CA ASN A 40 -35.09 -3.18 2.55
C ASN A 40 -35.37 -3.85 1.20
N GLY A 41 -36.14 -4.94 1.22
CA GLY A 41 -36.48 -5.70 0.04
C GLY A 41 -37.40 -4.94 -0.92
N VAL A 42 -37.02 -4.90 -2.20
CA VAL A 42 -37.91 -4.56 -3.32
C VAL A 42 -38.08 -5.81 -4.16
N THR A 43 -39.34 -6.22 -4.34
CA THR A 43 -39.76 -7.34 -5.18
C THR A 43 -39.88 -6.87 -6.63
N THR A 44 -39.25 -7.56 -7.58
CA THR A 44 -39.51 -7.36 -9.02
C THR A 44 -39.88 -8.66 -9.70
N HIS A 45 -40.93 -8.59 -10.51
CA HIS A 45 -41.49 -9.68 -11.30
C HIS A 45 -40.60 -10.09 -12.47
N ASN A 46 -40.67 -11.38 -12.77
CA ASN A 46 -39.85 -12.15 -13.69
C ASN A 46 -40.39 -12.07 -15.14
N HIS A 47 -39.56 -11.70 -16.12
CA HIS A 47 -39.77 -12.01 -17.54
C HIS A 47 -38.46 -12.47 -18.19
N ASN A 48 -38.60 -13.54 -18.97
CA ASN A 48 -37.56 -14.47 -19.38
C ASN A 48 -37.17 -14.21 -20.85
N HIS A 49 -35.92 -13.84 -21.13
CA HIS A 49 -35.31 -13.98 -22.46
C HIS A 49 -33.80 -14.21 -22.36
N GLY A 50 -33.32 -15.27 -23.00
CA GLY A 50 -31.91 -15.65 -23.03
C GLY A 50 -31.07 -14.73 -23.92
N GLY A 51 -30.07 -14.10 -23.30
CA GLY A 51 -28.94 -13.45 -23.93
C GLY A 51 -27.75 -13.54 -22.98
N ARG A 52 -26.52 -13.64 -23.51
CA ARG A 52 -25.30 -13.57 -22.68
C ARG A 52 -25.26 -12.20 -22.01
N HIS A 53 -25.42 -12.17 -20.70
CA HIS A 53 -25.31 -10.97 -19.90
C HIS A 53 -23.88 -10.86 -19.38
N HIS A 54 -23.16 -9.85 -19.86
CA HIS A 54 -22.19 -9.17 -19.00
C HIS A 54 -23.01 -8.57 -17.86
N HIS A 55 -22.74 -8.98 -16.62
CA HIS A 55 -23.38 -8.40 -15.45
C HIS A 55 -22.98 -6.93 -15.39
N LYS A 56 -23.96 -6.06 -15.65
CA LYS A 56 -23.80 -4.62 -15.49
C LYS A 56 -24.04 -4.35 -14.01
N ALA A 57 -22.97 -4.05 -13.27
CA ALA A 57 -23.02 -3.69 -11.86
C ALA A 57 -24.00 -2.52 -11.62
N CYS A 58 -24.71 -2.59 -10.49
CA CYS A 58 -25.69 -1.60 -10.07
C CYS A 58 -25.03 -0.22 -9.90
N ASP A 59 -25.51 0.77 -10.65
CA ASP A 59 -25.06 2.16 -10.65
C ASP A 59 -25.66 2.94 -9.47
N GLY A 60 -25.16 2.65 -8.26
CA GLY A 60 -25.46 3.43 -7.05
C GLY A 60 -24.77 4.79 -7.03
N SER A 61 -25.22 5.73 -7.86
CA SER A 61 -24.71 7.11 -7.91
C SER A 61 -25.37 8.00 -6.83
N GLY A 62 -24.91 7.89 -5.59
CA GLY A 62 -25.23 8.81 -4.48
C GLY A 62 -23.95 9.32 -3.82
N PRO A 63 -23.87 10.59 -3.37
CA PRO A 63 -22.61 11.25 -2.97
C PRO A 63 -22.10 10.85 -1.57
N GLY A 64 -22.33 9.61 -1.14
CA GLY A 64 -21.89 9.11 0.16
C GLY A 64 -22.25 7.64 0.42
N GLY A 65 -22.47 6.85 -0.64
CA GLY A 65 -22.58 5.40 -0.52
C GLY A 65 -21.22 4.79 -0.78
N THR A 66 -20.72 3.97 0.14
CA THR A 66 -19.64 3.03 -0.14
C THR A 66 -20.02 2.29 -1.43
N THR A 67 -19.22 2.47 -2.48
CA THR A 67 -19.49 1.94 -3.82
C THR A 67 -19.21 0.45 -3.84
N GLY A 68 -20.01 -0.32 -3.10
CA GLY A 68 -19.76 -1.74 -2.87
C GLY A 68 -19.47 -2.45 -4.18
N GLY A 69 -18.34 -3.16 -4.21
CA GLY A 69 -17.94 -3.95 -5.37
C GLY A 69 -18.77 -5.22 -5.55
N GLU A 70 -18.33 -6.04 -6.51
CA GLU A 70 -19.02 -7.27 -6.93
C GLU A 70 -18.92 -8.42 -5.92
N TYR A 71 -18.08 -8.26 -4.90
CA TYR A 71 -17.76 -9.31 -3.93
C TYR A 71 -18.01 -8.84 -2.50
N ALA A 72 -18.41 -9.78 -1.63
CA ALA A 72 -18.22 -9.61 -0.20
C ALA A 72 -16.72 -9.69 0.12
N VAL A 73 -16.33 -9.34 1.35
CA VAL A 73 -14.92 -9.43 1.76
C VAL A 73 -14.74 -10.47 2.87
N GLY A 74 -13.73 -11.31 2.69
CA GLY A 74 -13.14 -12.09 3.75
C GLY A 74 -11.91 -11.41 4.30
N THR A 75 -11.69 -11.55 5.60
CA THR A 75 -10.49 -11.09 6.29
C THR A 75 -9.89 -12.25 7.06
N THR A 76 -8.59 -12.45 6.96
CA THR A 76 -7.85 -13.43 7.76
C THR A 76 -6.51 -12.85 8.19
N GLN A 77 -5.93 -13.38 9.26
CA GLN A 77 -4.54 -13.14 9.61
C GLN A 77 -3.73 -14.35 9.19
N TYR A 78 -2.75 -14.13 8.32
CA TYR A 78 -1.82 -15.16 7.89
C TYR A 78 -0.45 -14.91 8.49
N PHE A 79 0.21 -15.96 8.95
CA PHE A 79 1.55 -15.89 9.50
C PHE A 79 2.55 -16.36 8.46
N PHE A 80 3.24 -15.41 7.84
CA PHE A 80 4.29 -15.70 6.88
C PHE A 80 5.47 -16.35 7.59
N ASN A 81 5.87 -17.51 7.09
CA ASN A 81 7.04 -18.21 7.61
C ASN A 81 8.29 -17.47 7.13
N ASP A 82 9.20 -17.22 8.06
CA ASP A 82 10.53 -16.70 7.76
C ASP A 82 11.60 -17.78 8.01
N SER A 83 12.67 -17.71 7.24
CA SER A 83 13.94 -18.38 7.48
C SER A 83 14.55 -18.15 8.87
N THR A 84 14.07 -17.15 9.62
CA THR A 84 14.49 -16.82 10.99
C THR A 84 13.59 -17.39 12.08
N ASP A 85 12.63 -18.27 11.76
CA ASP A 85 11.64 -18.85 12.68
C ASP A 85 10.73 -17.82 13.41
N THR A 86 10.76 -16.55 13.00
CA THR A 86 9.85 -15.52 13.54
C THR A 86 8.68 -15.33 12.58
N PRO A 87 7.45 -15.75 12.94
CA PRO A 87 6.29 -15.53 12.09
C PRO A 87 6.05 -14.03 11.88
N MET A 88 5.80 -13.64 10.64
CA MET A 88 5.42 -12.28 10.30
C MET A 88 3.91 -12.26 10.04
N PRO A 89 3.11 -11.66 10.94
CA PRO A 89 1.68 -11.58 10.72
C PRO A 89 1.38 -10.68 9.52
N ALA A 90 0.32 -11.00 8.79
CA ALA A 90 -0.20 -10.19 7.71
C ALA A 90 -1.72 -10.21 7.73
N ILE A 91 -2.33 -9.06 7.48
CA ILE A 91 -3.76 -8.96 7.23
C ILE A 91 -3.98 -9.27 5.76
N VAL A 92 -4.87 -10.21 5.48
CA VAL A 92 -5.28 -10.54 4.11
C VAL A 92 -6.76 -10.27 3.94
N TYR A 93 -7.09 -9.32 3.06
CA TYR A 93 -8.44 -9.13 2.55
C TYR A 93 -8.58 -9.87 1.22
N TYR A 94 -9.68 -10.57 1.02
CA TYR A 94 -9.90 -11.34 -0.20
C TYR A 94 -11.38 -11.37 -0.61
N PRO A 95 -11.66 -11.51 -1.91
CA PRO A 95 -13.03 -11.57 -2.40
C PRO A 95 -13.76 -12.82 -1.87
N LYS A 96 -14.99 -12.64 -1.40
CA LYS A 96 -15.94 -13.69 -1.02
C LYS A 96 -17.21 -13.59 -1.83
N ALA A 97 -17.89 -14.73 -1.93
CA ALA A 97 -19.24 -14.77 -2.50
C ALA A 97 -20.17 -13.84 -1.70
N LEU A 98 -20.99 -13.06 -2.41
CA LEU A 98 -22.08 -12.30 -1.80
C LEU A 98 -23.10 -13.26 -1.17
N ALA A 99 -23.94 -12.77 -0.26
CA ALA A 99 -24.91 -13.61 0.46
C ALA A 99 -25.94 -14.31 -0.45
N ASP A 100 -26.16 -13.78 -1.65
CA ASP A 100 -27.02 -14.35 -2.70
C ASP A 100 -26.26 -15.25 -3.69
N MET A 101 -24.93 -15.33 -3.57
CA MET A 101 -24.08 -16.28 -4.27
C MET A 101 -23.72 -17.42 -3.32
N SER A 102 -23.90 -18.67 -3.75
CA SER A 102 -23.48 -19.82 -2.93
C SER A 102 -21.97 -19.84 -2.75
N GLU A 103 -21.22 -19.59 -3.83
CA GLU A 103 -19.76 -19.57 -3.90
C GLU A 103 -19.28 -18.72 -5.10
N ILE A 104 -18.02 -18.28 -5.08
CA ILE A 104 -17.36 -17.72 -6.27
C ILE A 104 -17.12 -18.87 -7.26
N PRO A 105 -17.49 -18.75 -8.55
CA PRO A 105 -17.32 -19.82 -9.53
C PRO A 105 -15.91 -20.39 -9.56
N ALA A 106 -15.77 -21.70 -9.73
CA ALA A 106 -14.48 -22.36 -9.88
C ALA A 106 -13.71 -21.78 -11.08
N GLY A 107 -12.40 -21.57 -10.92
CA GLY A 107 -11.52 -21.01 -11.94
C GLY A 107 -11.51 -19.48 -12.03
N VAL A 108 -12.35 -18.77 -11.26
CA VAL A 108 -12.19 -17.33 -11.06
C VAL A 108 -10.99 -17.10 -10.14
N THR A 109 -10.04 -16.33 -10.64
CA THR A 109 -8.81 -15.89 -9.95
C THR A 109 -8.77 -14.37 -9.87
N PHE A 110 -7.97 -13.86 -8.93
CA PHE A 110 -7.84 -12.45 -8.61
C PHE A 110 -6.36 -12.07 -8.59
N PRO A 111 -6.00 -10.90 -9.13
CA PRO A 111 -4.71 -10.31 -8.89
C PRO A 111 -4.59 -9.84 -7.44
N ALA A 112 -3.35 -9.61 -7.01
CA ALA A 112 -3.06 -9.16 -5.66
C ALA A 112 -2.42 -7.77 -5.62
N THR A 113 -2.59 -7.07 -4.51
CA THR A 113 -1.79 -5.92 -4.14
C THR A 113 -1.18 -6.16 -2.76
N ILE A 114 0.12 -5.91 -2.63
CA ILE A 114 0.81 -5.90 -1.34
C ILE A 114 1.00 -4.46 -0.92
N PHE A 115 0.52 -4.09 0.26
CA PHE A 115 0.58 -2.73 0.78
C PHE A 115 1.48 -2.65 2.02
N MET A 116 2.56 -1.89 1.90
CA MET A 116 3.51 -1.65 2.98
C MET A 116 3.07 -0.45 3.82
N GLN A 117 2.90 -0.66 5.14
CA GLN A 117 2.57 0.43 6.06
C GLN A 117 3.69 1.48 6.15
N GLY A 118 3.31 2.71 6.50
CA GLY A 118 4.25 3.77 6.87
C GLY A 118 5.04 3.45 8.15
N GLY A 119 6.13 4.18 8.36
CA GLY A 119 6.99 3.99 9.53
C GLY A 119 6.20 4.23 10.82
N ASN A 120 6.36 3.35 11.82
CA ASN A 120 5.64 3.41 13.10
C ASN A 120 4.11 3.31 13.03
N VAL A 121 3.53 3.04 11.86
CA VAL A 121 2.08 2.83 11.70
C VAL A 121 1.83 1.33 11.61
N ASP A 122 0.82 0.83 12.31
CA ASP A 122 0.38 -0.57 12.22
C ASP A 122 -0.42 -0.82 10.93
N GLY A 123 -0.24 -1.98 10.30
CA GLY A 123 -0.94 -2.36 9.07
C GLY A 123 -2.47 -2.34 9.23
N ALA A 124 -2.98 -2.60 10.44
CA ALA A 124 -4.41 -2.52 10.75
C ALA A 124 -4.98 -1.09 10.64
N ARG A 125 -4.14 -0.06 10.47
CA ARG A 125 -4.55 1.33 10.24
C ARG A 125 -4.86 1.65 8.78
N TYR A 126 -4.83 0.67 7.89
CA TYR A 126 -5.18 0.82 6.48
C TYR A 126 -6.40 -0.06 6.13
N SER A 127 -7.38 -0.15 7.03
CA SER A 127 -8.56 -1.00 6.82
C SER A 127 -9.43 -0.57 5.65
N TRP A 128 -9.34 0.70 5.23
CA TRP A 128 -9.98 1.17 3.99
C TRP A 128 -9.54 0.41 2.74
N LEU A 129 -8.38 -0.27 2.76
CA LEU A 129 -7.93 -1.12 1.66
C LEU A 129 -8.80 -2.37 1.47
N GLU A 130 -9.60 -2.75 2.48
CA GLU A 130 -10.61 -3.80 2.36
C GLU A 130 -11.55 -3.56 1.16
N GLU A 131 -11.83 -2.29 0.83
CA GLU A 131 -12.67 -1.92 -0.32
C GLU A 131 -12.13 -2.52 -1.62
N LEU A 132 -10.80 -2.58 -1.83
CA LEU A 132 -10.23 -3.21 -3.04
C LEU A 132 -10.64 -4.68 -3.15
N ALA A 133 -10.75 -5.42 -2.04
CA ALA A 133 -11.21 -6.81 -2.09
C ALA A 133 -12.67 -6.94 -2.57
N THR A 134 -13.52 -5.93 -2.33
CA THR A 134 -14.87 -5.90 -2.90
C THR A 134 -14.84 -5.83 -4.44
N HIS A 135 -13.77 -5.28 -5.02
CA HIS A 135 -13.56 -5.13 -6.46
C HIS A 135 -12.69 -6.24 -7.06
N GLY A 136 -12.52 -7.37 -6.37
CA GLY A 136 -11.86 -8.55 -6.93
C GLY A 136 -10.33 -8.49 -6.87
N TYR A 137 -9.79 -7.99 -5.75
CA TYR A 137 -8.35 -8.03 -5.46
C TYR A 137 -8.07 -8.81 -4.18
N ILE A 138 -6.97 -9.55 -4.16
CA ILE A 138 -6.38 -10.03 -2.89
C ILE A 138 -5.49 -8.89 -2.36
N VAL A 139 -5.77 -8.41 -1.16
CA VAL A 139 -4.97 -7.35 -0.52
C VAL A 139 -4.18 -7.96 0.62
N VAL A 140 -2.87 -7.77 0.61
CA VAL A 140 -1.98 -8.27 1.66
C VAL A 140 -1.28 -7.09 2.32
N ILE A 141 -1.44 -6.96 3.63
CA ILE A 141 -0.77 -5.95 4.44
C ILE A 141 0.12 -6.69 5.43
N PRO A 142 1.40 -6.94 5.09
CA PRO A 142 2.33 -7.53 6.04
C PRO A 142 2.51 -6.55 7.20
N ASP A 143 2.28 -7.03 8.42
CA ASP A 143 2.65 -6.27 9.59
C ASP A 143 4.15 -6.37 9.79
N ILE A 144 4.70 -5.24 10.19
CA ILE A 144 6.13 -5.04 10.29
C ILE A 144 6.45 -5.18 11.77
N ASN A 145 6.99 -6.35 12.11
CA ASN A 145 7.57 -6.56 13.44
C ASN A 145 8.59 -5.45 13.70
N PRO A 146 8.58 -4.82 14.90
CA PRO A 146 9.58 -3.82 15.22
C PRO A 146 10.98 -4.41 15.05
N VAL A 147 11.75 -3.87 14.11
CA VAL A 147 13.17 -4.18 13.98
C VAL A 147 13.89 -3.31 15.00
N PRO A 148 14.58 -3.87 16.01
CA PRO A 148 15.33 -3.06 16.96
C PRO A 148 16.40 -2.25 16.23
N THR A 149 16.21 -0.94 16.07
CA THR A 149 17.17 -0.06 15.38
C THR A 149 18.20 0.44 16.37
N PRO A 150 19.50 0.60 16.03
CA PRO A 150 20.45 1.25 16.93
C PRO A 150 19.96 2.62 17.40
N ASN A 151 20.08 2.91 18.70
CA ASN A 151 19.78 4.24 19.23
C ASN A 151 20.73 5.27 18.60
N THR A 152 20.21 6.46 18.32
CA THR A 152 20.99 7.56 17.71
C THR A 152 22.17 8.01 18.55
N ASP A 153 22.13 7.78 19.87
CA ASP A 153 23.19 8.08 20.83
C ASP A 153 24.18 6.90 21.04
N GLY A 154 23.99 5.79 20.33
CA GLY A 154 24.79 4.57 20.47
C GLY A 154 24.51 3.76 21.74
N SER A 155 23.46 4.08 22.51
CA SER A 155 23.16 3.43 23.81
C SER A 155 22.57 2.02 23.72
N GLY A 156 22.35 1.48 22.52
CA GLY A 156 21.74 0.16 22.33
C GLY A 156 20.87 0.12 21.08
N THR A 157 19.81 -0.69 21.10
CA THR A 157 18.74 -0.67 20.09
C THR A 157 17.45 -0.10 20.69
N ASN A 158 16.68 0.64 19.90
CA ASN A 158 15.33 1.05 20.19
C ASN A 158 14.39 -0.09 19.78
N PRO A 159 13.83 -0.85 20.74
CA PRO A 159 12.92 -1.95 20.43
C PRO A 159 11.56 -1.47 19.90
N ASN A 160 11.29 -0.16 19.92
CA ASN A 160 10.00 0.41 19.55
C ASN A 160 9.98 0.95 18.12
N THR A 161 11.11 0.97 17.40
CA THR A 161 11.13 1.44 16.02
C THR A 161 10.54 0.35 15.12
N LYS A 162 9.36 0.61 14.54
CA LYS A 162 8.79 -0.24 13.49
C LYS A 162 9.32 0.23 12.14
N LEU A 163 10.57 -0.11 11.84
CA LEU A 163 11.09 -0.06 10.47
C LEU A 163 10.98 -1.44 9.84
N THR A 164 10.75 -1.45 8.53
CA THR A 164 10.73 -2.66 7.72
C THR A 164 11.99 -2.74 6.88
N SER A 165 12.32 -3.95 6.48
CA SER A 165 13.35 -4.21 5.48
C SER A 165 12.69 -4.70 4.19
N VAL A 166 13.34 -4.44 3.06
CA VAL A 166 12.85 -4.86 1.73
C VAL A 166 12.65 -6.38 1.63
N ASP A 167 13.33 -7.16 2.46
CA ASP A 167 13.14 -8.61 2.56
C ASP A 167 11.72 -9.00 3.03
N VAL A 168 10.98 -8.14 3.74
CA VAL A 168 9.58 -8.35 4.11
C VAL A 168 8.74 -8.51 2.85
N LEU A 169 9.01 -7.69 1.84
CA LEU A 169 8.25 -7.72 0.60
C LEU A 169 8.52 -9.00 -0.19
N ASP A 170 9.80 -9.36 -0.37
CA ASP A 170 10.20 -10.59 -1.07
C ASP A 170 9.57 -11.82 -0.40
N ARG A 171 9.64 -11.88 0.94
CA ARG A 171 8.99 -12.93 1.73
C ARG A 171 7.47 -12.92 1.57
N THR A 172 6.85 -11.75 1.55
CA THR A 172 5.39 -11.62 1.38
C THR A 172 4.95 -12.14 0.02
N VAL A 173 5.72 -11.86 -1.04
CA VAL A 173 5.43 -12.38 -2.39
C VAL A 173 5.50 -13.91 -2.40
N VAL A 174 6.58 -14.50 -1.88
CA VAL A 174 6.74 -15.97 -1.84
C VAL A 174 5.63 -16.61 -1.01
N ASN A 175 5.37 -16.08 0.19
CA ASN A 175 4.35 -16.66 1.06
C ASN A 175 2.92 -16.47 0.51
N LEU A 176 2.63 -15.42 -0.26
CA LEU A 176 1.34 -15.28 -0.93
C LEU A 176 1.11 -16.41 -1.94
N HIS A 177 2.15 -16.78 -2.70
CA HIS A 177 2.07 -17.95 -3.59
C HIS A 177 1.81 -19.24 -2.81
N ASP A 178 2.55 -19.47 -1.72
CA ASP A 178 2.35 -20.64 -0.87
C ASP A 178 0.94 -20.68 -0.25
N PHE A 179 0.44 -19.53 0.22
CA PHE A 179 -0.90 -19.41 0.78
C PHE A 179 -1.97 -19.72 -0.28
N ALA A 180 -1.78 -19.25 -1.52
CA ALA A 180 -2.70 -19.49 -2.62
C ALA A 180 -2.75 -20.94 -3.11
N ILE A 181 -1.77 -21.78 -2.79
CA ILE A 181 -1.75 -23.21 -3.17
C ILE A 181 -1.94 -24.16 -1.97
N ALA A 182 -1.96 -23.64 -0.74
CA ALA A 182 -2.11 -24.43 0.46
C ALA A 182 -3.54 -25.01 0.57
N PRO A 183 -3.70 -26.34 0.69
CA PRO A 183 -5.02 -26.95 0.82
C PRO A 183 -5.80 -26.41 2.02
N GLY A 184 -7.04 -25.98 1.78
CA GLY A 184 -7.94 -25.42 2.78
C GLY A 184 -7.67 -23.95 3.12
N SER A 185 -6.75 -23.28 2.42
CA SER A 185 -6.57 -21.83 2.58
C SER A 185 -7.76 -21.05 2.03
N GLU A 186 -7.97 -19.85 2.55
CA GLU A 186 -9.10 -19.02 2.16
C GLU A 186 -9.01 -18.49 0.72
N ILE A 187 -7.82 -18.54 0.13
CA ILE A 187 -7.55 -18.13 -1.25
C ILE A 187 -7.01 -19.28 -2.12
N GLU A 188 -7.24 -20.54 -1.72
CA GLU A 188 -6.77 -21.73 -2.45
C GLU A 188 -7.24 -21.69 -3.92
N GLY A 189 -6.29 -21.64 -4.85
CA GLY A 189 -6.55 -21.58 -6.29
C GLY A 189 -7.22 -20.28 -6.76
N ARG A 190 -7.18 -19.21 -5.96
CA ARG A 190 -7.82 -17.91 -6.26
C ARG A 190 -6.86 -16.81 -6.66
N PHE A 191 -5.55 -17.00 -6.57
CA PHE A 191 -4.57 -16.01 -6.98
C PHE A 191 -4.15 -16.22 -8.45
N ASP A 192 -4.13 -15.16 -9.26
CA ASP A 192 -3.78 -15.24 -10.69
C ASP A 192 -2.25 -15.15 -10.98
N GLY A 193 -1.46 -14.86 -9.94
CA GLY A 193 -0.01 -14.72 -10.04
C GLY A 193 0.51 -13.30 -10.31
N GLN A 194 -0.35 -12.30 -10.49
CA GLN A 194 -0.01 -10.91 -10.74
C GLN A 194 -0.10 -10.06 -9.47
N ILE A 195 0.90 -9.23 -9.23
CA ILE A 195 1.05 -8.43 -8.01
C ILE A 195 1.35 -6.98 -8.37
N ALA A 196 0.58 -6.05 -7.81
CA ALA A 196 1.01 -4.68 -7.62
C ALA A 196 1.64 -4.52 -6.23
N ILE A 197 2.74 -3.78 -6.15
CA ILE A 197 3.32 -3.40 -4.86
C ILE A 197 2.92 -1.96 -4.54
N SER A 198 2.72 -1.68 -3.26
CA SER A 198 2.37 -0.36 -2.78
C SER A 198 2.88 -0.09 -1.38
N GLY A 199 2.77 1.16 -0.98
CA GLY A 199 2.83 1.55 0.40
C GLY A 199 2.53 3.02 0.61
N HIS A 200 2.54 3.39 1.89
CA HIS A 200 2.40 4.76 2.34
C HIS A 200 3.69 5.22 3.02
N SER A 201 4.15 6.45 2.76
CA SER A 201 5.30 7.03 3.44
C SER A 201 6.55 6.14 3.28
N LEU A 202 7.16 5.71 4.39
CA LEU A 202 8.24 4.71 4.39
C LEU A 202 7.89 3.44 3.59
N GLY A 203 6.65 2.97 3.64
CA GLY A 203 6.20 1.82 2.86
C GLY A 203 6.28 2.05 1.35
N ALA A 204 6.02 3.28 0.87
CA ALA A 204 6.21 3.64 -0.53
C ALA A 204 7.70 3.63 -0.92
N VAL A 205 8.59 4.09 -0.03
CA VAL A 205 10.05 4.00 -0.23
C VAL A 205 10.47 2.54 -0.41
N MET A 206 9.94 1.64 0.43
CA MET A 206 10.21 0.19 0.35
C MET A 206 9.68 -0.42 -0.93
N ALA A 207 8.50 0.01 -1.38
CA ALA A 207 7.93 -0.40 -2.67
C ALA A 207 8.87 -0.04 -3.83
N ILE A 208 9.48 1.15 -3.83
CA ILE A 208 10.44 1.55 -4.86
C ILE A 208 11.75 0.76 -4.75
N MET A 209 12.27 0.56 -3.53
CA MET A 209 13.45 -0.28 -3.30
C MET A 209 13.25 -1.72 -3.78
N SER A 210 12.01 -2.15 -4.02
CA SER A 210 11.67 -3.47 -4.56
C SER A 210 11.67 -3.58 -6.09
N VAL A 211 11.79 -2.45 -6.80
CA VAL A 211 12.03 -2.44 -8.24
C VAL A 211 13.34 -1.81 -8.71
N ASP A 212 14.06 -1.09 -7.85
CA ASP A 212 15.40 -0.54 -8.14
C ASP A 212 16.48 -0.98 -7.13
N GLU A 213 17.44 -1.79 -7.61
CA GLU A 213 18.59 -2.26 -6.84
C GLU A 213 19.44 -1.10 -6.32
N GLN A 214 19.63 -0.04 -7.11
CA GLN A 214 20.47 1.09 -6.74
C GLN A 214 19.80 1.92 -5.64
N ALA A 215 18.50 2.20 -5.78
CA ALA A 215 17.71 2.83 -4.71
C ALA A 215 17.77 2.01 -3.42
N CYS A 216 17.67 0.68 -3.54
CA CYS A 216 17.86 -0.21 -2.40
C CYS A 216 19.24 0.01 -1.78
N LEU A 217 20.34 -0.16 -2.55
CA LEU A 217 21.71 -0.12 -2.04
C LEU A 217 22.04 1.20 -1.34
N GLU A 218 21.47 2.30 -1.81
CA GLU A 218 21.63 3.63 -1.22
C GLU A 218 20.90 3.77 0.10
N ALA A 219 19.63 3.36 0.13
CA ALA A 219 18.86 3.30 1.36
C ALA A 219 19.39 2.24 2.33
N SER A 220 20.20 1.27 1.88
CA SER A 220 20.62 0.16 2.72
C SER A 220 21.52 0.53 3.90
N GLY A 221 22.19 1.69 3.81
CA GLY A 221 22.90 2.24 4.95
C GLY A 221 21.98 2.85 6.01
N ALA A 222 20.72 3.14 5.67
CA ALA A 222 19.77 3.86 6.52
C ALA A 222 18.60 3.00 7.02
N ILE A 223 18.05 2.10 6.20
CA ILE A 223 16.70 1.52 6.44
C ILE A 223 16.65 -0.01 6.39
N GLY A 224 17.69 -0.69 5.93
CA GLY A 224 17.67 -2.16 5.90
C GLY A 224 18.71 -2.75 4.98
N ARG A 225 18.98 -4.05 5.10
CA ARG A 225 19.90 -4.70 4.16
C ARG A 225 19.19 -4.93 2.84
N CYS A 226 19.79 -4.50 1.73
CA CYS A 226 19.40 -5.05 0.44
C CYS A 226 19.81 -6.52 0.41
N PRO A 227 18.88 -7.42 0.05
CA PRO A 227 19.25 -8.80 -0.16
C PRO A 227 20.41 -8.89 -1.16
N PRO A 228 21.44 -9.71 -0.90
CA PRO A 228 22.60 -9.85 -1.78
C PRO A 228 22.29 -10.43 -3.17
N LEU A 229 21.03 -10.82 -3.41
CA LEU A 229 20.50 -11.31 -4.68
C LEU A 229 19.16 -10.65 -4.95
N TYR A 230 19.19 -9.33 -5.07
CA TYR A 230 18.02 -8.58 -5.48
C TYR A 230 17.58 -9.04 -6.88
N MET A 231 16.53 -9.86 -6.93
CA MET A 231 15.89 -10.28 -8.16
C MET A 231 14.41 -9.93 -8.02
N ARG A 232 13.95 -9.01 -8.86
CA ARG A 232 12.53 -8.69 -8.96
C ARG A 232 11.73 -9.98 -9.22
N HIS A 233 10.78 -10.28 -8.36
CA HIS A 233 9.89 -11.41 -8.57
C HIS A 233 9.04 -11.20 -9.83
N PRO A 234 8.93 -12.17 -10.76
CA PRO A 234 8.23 -11.99 -12.03
C PRO A 234 6.73 -11.70 -11.88
N SER A 235 6.14 -12.00 -10.72
CA SER A 235 4.76 -11.64 -10.39
C SER A 235 4.54 -10.15 -10.17
N ILE A 236 5.58 -9.37 -9.87
CA ILE A 236 5.43 -7.94 -9.63
C ILE A 236 5.35 -7.24 -10.99
N VAL A 237 4.20 -6.65 -11.28
CA VAL A 237 3.90 -6.04 -12.59
C VAL A 237 3.59 -4.55 -12.53
N ALA A 238 3.26 -3.98 -11.36
CA ALA A 238 2.97 -2.56 -11.21
C ALA A 238 3.35 -2.01 -9.82
N LEU A 239 3.53 -0.69 -9.72
CA LEU A 239 3.67 0.03 -8.45
C LEU A 239 2.60 1.12 -8.35
N TRP A 240 2.01 1.26 -7.16
CA TRP A 240 1.25 2.45 -6.80
C TRP A 240 1.65 2.90 -5.40
N MET A 241 1.78 4.19 -5.15
CA MET A 241 2.47 4.70 -3.96
C MET A 241 1.82 5.96 -3.46
N ILE A 242 1.81 6.13 -2.14
CA ILE A 242 1.25 7.30 -1.48
C ILE A 242 2.32 7.96 -0.63
N GLY A 243 2.55 9.26 -0.84
CA GLY A 243 3.31 10.08 0.10
C GLY A 243 4.75 9.61 0.32
N GLY A 244 5.38 8.95 -0.66
CA GLY A 244 6.75 8.44 -0.56
C GLY A 244 7.74 9.25 -1.40
N HIS A 245 8.94 9.50 -0.86
CA HIS A 245 10.04 10.16 -1.57
C HIS A 245 11.42 9.62 -1.12
N PHE A 246 12.45 9.82 -1.96
CA PHE A 246 13.87 9.51 -1.66
C PHE A 246 14.72 10.75 -1.42
N GLU A 247 14.09 11.91 -1.24
CA GLU A 247 14.85 13.14 -1.06
C GLU A 247 15.53 13.18 0.31
N ASN A 248 16.79 13.61 0.28
CA ASN A 248 17.51 13.95 1.49
C ASN A 248 17.11 15.37 1.90
N PRO A 249 16.45 15.58 3.05
CA PRO A 249 15.98 16.90 3.47
C PRO A 249 17.13 17.91 3.68
N ASN A 250 18.35 17.43 3.90
CA ASN A 250 19.55 18.25 4.09
C ASN A 250 20.49 18.22 2.88
N GLY A 251 20.13 17.49 1.82
CA GLY A 251 20.94 17.31 0.63
C GLY A 251 20.41 18.16 -0.53
N PRO A 252 21.23 18.34 -1.59
CA PRO A 252 20.66 18.75 -2.86
C PRO A 252 19.68 17.67 -3.36
N PRO A 253 18.67 18.05 -4.17
CA PRO A 253 17.78 17.11 -4.83
C PRO A 253 18.53 15.99 -5.54
N ASP A 254 18.13 14.74 -5.32
CA ASP A 254 18.76 13.60 -5.98
C ASP A 254 18.15 13.38 -7.37
N THR A 255 18.91 13.67 -8.42
CA THR A 255 18.44 13.57 -9.80
C THR A 255 18.81 12.25 -10.48
N ARG A 256 19.34 11.27 -9.75
CA ARG A 256 19.72 9.98 -10.34
C ARG A 256 18.47 9.20 -10.76
N PRO A 257 18.42 8.64 -11.97
CA PRO A 257 17.29 7.82 -12.39
C PRO A 257 17.04 6.66 -11.43
N ILE A 258 15.75 6.36 -11.22
CA ILE A 258 15.32 5.15 -10.54
C ILE A 258 15.10 4.10 -11.62
N ASN A 259 16.00 3.11 -11.65
CA ASN A 259 16.06 2.12 -12.73
C ASN A 259 15.00 1.05 -12.50
N LYS A 260 13.82 1.25 -13.09
CA LYS A 260 12.78 0.23 -13.18
C LYS A 260 12.84 -0.47 -14.55
N PRO A 261 12.22 -1.64 -14.71
CA PRO A 261 12.03 -2.24 -16.04
C PRO A 261 11.17 -1.35 -16.97
N VAL A 262 11.46 -1.40 -18.27
CA VAL A 262 10.94 -0.48 -19.30
C VAL A 262 9.40 -0.43 -19.31
N ASP A 263 8.73 -1.56 -19.09
CA ASP A 263 7.26 -1.66 -19.19
C ASP A 263 6.56 -1.71 -17.82
N PHE A 264 7.19 -1.17 -16.78
CA PHE A 264 6.70 -1.25 -15.42
C PHE A 264 6.00 0.05 -14.99
N PRO A 265 4.66 0.12 -14.92
CA PRO A 265 3.93 1.33 -14.59
C PRO A 265 4.10 1.70 -13.10
N ILE A 266 4.31 2.99 -12.86
CA ILE A 266 4.37 3.58 -11.53
C ILE A 266 3.29 4.63 -11.39
N TYR A 267 2.46 4.49 -10.37
CA TYR A 267 1.47 5.50 -9.99
C TYR A 267 1.82 6.16 -8.67
N THR A 268 2.14 7.44 -8.70
CA THR A 268 2.51 8.23 -7.50
C THR A 268 1.36 9.14 -7.11
N ILE A 269 0.91 9.01 -5.87
CA ILE A 269 -0.17 9.79 -5.27
C ILE A 269 0.42 10.67 -4.17
N SER A 270 0.11 11.97 -4.20
CA SER A 270 0.47 12.94 -3.15
C SER A 270 -0.77 13.62 -2.56
N GLY A 271 -0.64 14.13 -1.34
CA GLY A 271 -1.56 15.10 -0.77
C GLY A 271 -1.04 16.52 -0.98
N SER A 272 -1.90 17.49 -1.28
CA SER A 272 -1.46 18.89 -1.43
C SER A 272 -1.13 19.58 -0.10
N GLU A 273 -1.57 19.02 1.02
CA GLU A 273 -1.30 19.49 2.37
C GLU A 273 -0.29 18.56 3.09
N ASP A 274 0.39 17.67 2.37
CA ASP A 274 1.38 16.75 2.95
C ASP A 274 2.58 17.57 3.46
N GLY A 275 2.69 17.69 4.78
CA GLY A 275 3.79 18.41 5.44
C GLY A 275 5.01 17.54 5.76
N HIS A 276 4.87 16.21 5.68
CA HIS A 276 5.95 15.25 5.98
C HIS A 276 6.71 14.82 4.72
N SER A 277 5.96 14.50 3.67
CA SER A 277 6.44 14.15 2.34
C SER A 277 5.92 15.21 1.38
N THR A 278 6.57 16.37 1.37
CA THR A 278 6.04 17.51 0.63
C THR A 278 5.89 17.18 -0.86
N ARG A 279 4.94 17.87 -1.50
CA ARG A 279 4.71 17.75 -2.95
C ARG A 279 6.01 17.83 -3.75
N ASP A 280 6.89 18.76 -3.43
CA ASP A 280 8.13 18.98 -4.18
C ASP A 280 9.12 17.82 -4.01
N GLU A 281 9.18 17.20 -2.83
CA GLU A 281 10.01 16.02 -2.57
C GLU A 281 9.49 14.79 -3.34
N ILE A 282 8.17 14.60 -3.32
CA ILE A 282 7.51 13.54 -4.08
C ILE A 282 7.72 13.76 -5.59
N LEU A 283 7.57 14.99 -6.08
CA LEU A 283 7.78 15.32 -7.50
C LEU A 283 9.24 15.13 -7.92
N THR A 284 10.19 15.47 -7.05
CA THR A 284 11.61 15.20 -7.32
C THR A 284 11.84 13.71 -7.48
N THR A 285 11.25 12.89 -6.60
CA THR A 285 11.33 11.42 -6.71
C THR A 285 10.63 10.91 -7.98
N TYR A 286 9.42 11.39 -8.27
CA TYR A 286 8.63 11.03 -9.45
C TYR A 286 9.36 11.33 -10.76
N ASN A 287 10.07 12.45 -10.82
CA ASN A 287 10.82 12.84 -12.01
C ASN A 287 12.00 11.91 -12.32
N ARG A 288 12.44 11.09 -11.36
CA ARG A 288 13.50 10.09 -11.54
C ARG A 288 13.01 8.79 -12.15
N TYR A 289 11.71 8.50 -12.13
CA TYR A 289 11.17 7.29 -12.76
C TYR A 289 11.22 7.42 -14.29
N GLU A 290 11.51 6.32 -14.98
CA GLU A 290 11.26 6.20 -16.41
C GLU A 290 9.75 6.06 -16.68
N GLU A 291 9.33 6.23 -17.94
CA GLU A 291 7.94 5.93 -18.36
C GLU A 291 7.67 4.41 -18.38
N PRO A 292 6.42 3.93 -18.28
CA PRO A 292 5.22 4.70 -17.99
C PRO A 292 5.13 5.10 -16.51
N LYS A 293 4.78 6.36 -16.25
CA LYS A 293 4.54 6.88 -14.90
C LYS A 293 3.38 7.86 -14.86
N ILE A 294 2.67 7.87 -13.74
CA ILE A 294 1.51 8.72 -13.51
C ILE A 294 1.68 9.42 -12.17
N PHE A 295 1.40 10.71 -12.14
CA PHE A 295 1.34 11.50 -10.91
C PHE A 295 -0.09 11.98 -10.69
N TYR A 296 -0.58 11.85 -9.47
CA TYR A 296 -1.89 12.38 -9.08
C TYR A 296 -1.80 13.03 -7.70
N GLU A 297 -2.30 14.25 -7.62
CA GLU A 297 -2.34 15.00 -6.37
C GLU A 297 -3.78 15.13 -5.89
N ILE A 298 -4.01 14.72 -4.64
CA ILE A 298 -5.30 14.85 -3.96
C ILE A 298 -5.28 16.16 -3.18
N ALA A 299 -6.03 17.14 -3.70
CA ALA A 299 -6.18 18.43 -3.05
C ALA A 299 -6.74 18.29 -1.63
N GLY A 300 -6.08 18.95 -0.68
CA GLY A 300 -6.47 19.05 0.72
C GLY A 300 -6.09 17.88 1.61
N ALA A 301 -5.55 16.79 1.06
CA ALA A 301 -5.09 15.66 1.86
C ALA A 301 -3.69 15.95 2.44
N ASN A 302 -3.42 15.56 3.69
CA ASN A 302 -2.15 15.85 4.39
C ASN A 302 -1.08 14.73 4.27
N HIS A 303 -0.43 14.22 5.32
CA HIS A 303 0.34 12.97 5.25
C HIS A 303 -0.37 11.81 5.93
N LEU A 304 -1.17 12.11 6.95
CA LEU A 304 -1.78 11.10 7.81
C LEU A 304 -3.23 10.79 7.45
N ASN A 305 -3.85 11.54 6.53
CA ASN A 305 -5.19 11.23 5.99
C ASN A 305 -5.31 9.87 5.32
N TRP A 306 -4.27 9.06 5.16
CA TRP A 306 -4.32 7.72 4.53
C TRP A 306 -4.37 6.61 5.56
N THR A 307 -4.34 6.95 6.85
CA THR A 307 -4.54 6.01 7.95
C THR A 307 -5.94 6.21 8.54
N ASP A 308 -6.53 5.14 9.09
CA ASP A 308 -7.91 5.17 9.61
C ASP A 308 -8.08 6.16 10.77
N TYR A 309 -7.02 6.35 11.57
CA TYR A 309 -6.99 7.29 12.69
C TYR A 309 -5.58 7.83 12.89
N LEU A 310 -5.48 9.10 13.27
CA LEU A 310 -4.25 9.69 13.76
C LEU A 310 -3.92 9.07 15.13
N HIS A 311 -2.75 8.47 15.27
CA HIS A 311 -2.26 8.08 16.58
C HIS A 311 -1.96 9.36 17.38
N PRO A 312 -2.25 9.41 18.69
CA PRO A 312 -1.89 10.58 19.53
C PRO A 312 -0.38 10.90 19.55
N GLN A 313 0.44 9.96 19.10
CA GLN A 313 1.91 10.06 19.06
C GLN A 313 2.44 10.35 17.65
N ASP A 314 1.57 10.37 16.63
CA ASP A 314 1.98 10.83 15.32
C ASP A 314 2.36 12.31 15.45
N ASP A 315 3.48 12.71 14.84
CA ASP A 315 3.96 14.09 14.86
C ASP A 315 3.08 14.96 13.93
N ILE A 316 1.80 15.07 14.29
CA ILE A 316 0.78 15.91 13.63
C ILE A 316 1.27 17.36 13.57
N ALA A 317 2.18 17.77 14.46
CA ALA A 317 2.71 19.12 14.49
C ALA A 317 3.58 19.48 13.26
N LYS A 318 4.12 18.48 12.56
CA LYS A 318 4.83 18.68 11.28
C LYS A 318 3.93 18.63 10.06
N ASP A 319 2.75 18.05 10.19
CA ASP A 319 1.80 17.92 9.09
C ASP A 319 0.89 19.14 9.01
N LEU A 320 0.44 19.51 7.81
CA LEU A 320 -0.60 20.54 7.71
C LEU A 320 -1.96 19.92 8.04
N PRO A 321 -2.92 20.69 8.58
CA PRO A 321 -4.27 20.19 8.75
C PRO A 321 -4.87 19.82 7.40
N ALA A 322 -5.46 18.63 7.32
CA ALA A 322 -6.30 18.23 6.21
C ALA A 322 -7.39 19.28 5.94
N THR A 323 -7.57 19.68 4.68
CA THR A 323 -8.69 20.52 4.25
C THR A 323 -9.76 19.75 3.48
N ILE A 324 -9.46 18.51 3.08
CA ILE A 324 -10.42 17.56 2.53
C ILE A 324 -11.06 16.71 3.64
N GLU A 325 -12.35 16.41 3.49
CA GLU A 325 -13.02 15.44 4.35
C GLU A 325 -12.43 14.03 4.13
N LYS A 326 -12.15 13.33 5.22
CA LYS A 326 -11.50 12.00 5.21
C LYS A 326 -12.22 11.01 4.28
N GLU A 327 -13.54 10.95 4.34
CA GLU A 327 -14.34 10.05 3.50
C GLU A 327 -14.19 10.38 2.01
N VAL A 328 -14.21 11.67 1.66
CA VAL A 328 -14.05 12.14 0.27
C VAL A 328 -12.65 11.81 -0.22
N GLN A 329 -11.63 11.99 0.61
CA GLN A 329 -10.25 11.61 0.30
C GLN A 329 -10.09 10.11 0.07
N LEU A 330 -10.68 9.27 0.93
CA LEU A 330 -10.60 7.81 0.77
C LEU A 330 -11.29 7.35 -0.51
N VAL A 331 -12.52 7.81 -0.78
CA VAL A 331 -13.24 7.48 -2.02
C VAL A 331 -12.47 7.94 -3.26
N THR A 332 -11.88 9.14 -3.21
CA THR A 332 -11.06 9.68 -4.30
C THR A 332 -9.81 8.83 -4.54
N THR A 333 -9.12 8.46 -3.46
CA THR A 333 -7.92 7.61 -3.51
C THR A 333 -8.26 6.22 -4.04
N LEU A 334 -9.30 5.58 -3.51
CA LEU A 334 -9.74 4.25 -3.91
C LEU A 334 -10.19 4.20 -5.35
N GLY A 335 -10.96 5.19 -5.81
CA GLY A 335 -11.36 5.29 -7.21
C GLY A 335 -10.16 5.39 -8.15
N ALA A 336 -9.19 6.25 -7.80
CA ALA A 336 -7.96 6.44 -8.57
C ALA A 336 -7.09 5.18 -8.60
N VAL A 337 -6.84 4.56 -7.45
CA VAL A 337 -6.05 3.33 -7.31
C VAL A 337 -6.73 2.18 -8.04
N ARG A 338 -8.05 2.02 -7.91
CA ARG A 338 -8.79 0.96 -8.59
C ARG A 338 -8.69 1.10 -10.11
N SER A 339 -8.87 2.29 -10.67
CA SER A 339 -8.70 2.51 -12.11
C SER A 339 -7.30 2.10 -12.59
N PHE A 340 -6.27 2.42 -11.82
CA PHE A 340 -4.90 2.00 -12.11
C PHE A 340 -4.74 0.48 -12.04
N LEU A 341 -5.21 -0.16 -10.96
CA LEU A 341 -5.10 -1.61 -10.79
C LEU A 341 -5.95 -2.39 -11.81
N ASP A 342 -7.12 -1.90 -12.21
CA ASP A 342 -7.98 -2.55 -13.22
C ASP A 342 -7.30 -2.46 -14.59
N CYS A 343 -6.70 -1.31 -14.91
CA CYS A 343 -5.89 -1.13 -16.11
C CYS A 343 -4.71 -2.10 -16.16
N GLU A 344 -3.87 -2.11 -15.12
CA GLU A 344 -2.58 -2.81 -15.17
C GLU A 344 -2.68 -4.30 -14.84
N LEU A 345 -3.57 -4.71 -13.93
CA LEU A 345 -3.67 -6.11 -13.49
C LEU A 345 -4.78 -6.89 -14.21
N LYS A 346 -5.83 -6.20 -14.69
CA LYS A 346 -6.97 -6.84 -15.38
C LYS A 346 -7.06 -6.47 -16.87
N ALA A 347 -6.15 -5.63 -17.37
CA ALA A 347 -6.13 -5.14 -18.75
C ALA A 347 -7.43 -4.42 -19.17
N ASP A 348 -8.14 -3.78 -18.22
CA ASP A 348 -9.36 -3.03 -18.49
C ASP A 348 -9.04 -1.67 -19.15
N GLN A 349 -9.35 -1.56 -20.44
CA GLN A 349 -9.06 -0.36 -21.24
C GLN A 349 -9.92 0.85 -20.86
N ASP A 350 -11.14 0.62 -20.38
CA ASP A 350 -12.01 1.70 -19.91
C ASP A 350 -11.44 2.27 -18.60
N ALA A 351 -10.93 1.39 -17.73
CA ALA A 351 -10.23 1.79 -16.51
C ALA A 351 -8.94 2.56 -16.81
N CYS A 352 -8.14 2.14 -17.81
CA CYS A 352 -6.93 2.86 -18.24
C CYS A 352 -7.23 4.31 -18.64
N SER A 353 -8.37 4.53 -19.33
CA SER A 353 -8.79 5.87 -19.76
C SER A 353 -9.34 6.72 -18.61
N ALA A 354 -9.69 6.09 -17.48
CA ALA A 354 -10.26 6.73 -16.30
C ALA A 354 -9.22 7.04 -15.21
N ILE A 355 -7.95 6.65 -15.38
CA ILE A 355 -6.91 6.94 -14.39
C ILE A 355 -6.73 8.46 -14.28
N PRO A 356 -7.00 9.06 -13.10
CA PRO A 356 -6.78 10.48 -12.95
C PRO A 356 -5.29 10.78 -12.98
N SER A 357 -4.93 11.89 -13.59
CA SER A 357 -3.57 12.39 -13.62
C SER A 357 -3.57 13.90 -13.41
N SER A 358 -2.58 14.38 -12.68
CA SER A 358 -2.28 15.80 -12.54
C SER A 358 -1.07 16.10 -13.41
N ILE A 359 -1.13 17.18 -14.19
CA ILE A 359 0.08 17.68 -14.87
C ILE A 359 0.98 18.23 -13.77
N PRO A 360 2.21 17.72 -13.58
CA PRO A 360 3.14 18.31 -12.64
C PRO A 360 3.49 19.73 -13.11
N THR A 361 2.97 20.75 -12.41
CA THR A 361 3.48 22.12 -12.57
C THR A 361 4.61 22.33 -11.58
N LEU A 362 5.82 22.56 -12.09
CA LEU A 362 7.00 22.95 -11.32
C LEU A 362 6.95 24.42 -10.92
#